data_AF-A0A101G622-F1
#
_entry.id   AF-A0A101G622-F1
#
_cell.length_a   1.000
_cell.length_b   1.000
_cell.length_c   1.000
_cell.angle_alpha   90.00
_cell.angle_beta   90.00
_cell.angle_gamma   90.00
#
_symmetry.space_group_name_H-M   'P 1'
#
loop_
_entity.id
_entity.type
_entity.pdbx_description
1 polymer ?
#
loop_
_entity_poly.entity_id
_entity_poly.type
_entity_poly.pdbx_seq_one_letter_code
_entity_poly.pdbx_strand_id
1 'polypeptide(L)'
;MTFYKHFRNKKDLVLQIIKKLYDDAIDEGKSVLRSSKPHRQRVADLLEWKIKMLDQQTPPMLLDIKDYDPSLEKFIKQKSSESLLLFKDFIRDGQEEGVFRKNLNMGFLLHIFQILSNSFFSENLEQYFESYEDYIREYLDFLFYGLTEREDKA
;
A
#
# COMPACT_ATOMS: atom_id res chain seq x y z
N MET A 1 -4.10 -38.47 -4.37
CA MET A 1 -4.69 -37.19 -3.93
C MET A 1 -3.58 -36.16 -3.75
N THR A 2 -3.50 -35.16 -4.62
CA THR A 2 -2.39 -34.18 -4.63
C THR A 2 -2.69 -32.96 -3.74
N PHE A 3 -3.96 -32.58 -3.57
CA PHE A 3 -4.37 -31.39 -2.82
C PHE A 3 -4.00 -31.45 -1.32
N TYR A 4 -4.47 -32.49 -0.63
CA TYR A 4 -4.25 -32.64 0.82
C TYR A 4 -2.80 -33.00 1.21
N LYS A 5 -1.94 -33.25 0.22
CA LYS A 5 -0.49 -33.36 0.43
C LYS A 5 0.15 -32.00 0.73
N HIS A 6 -0.44 -30.92 0.22
CA HIS A 6 0.11 -29.56 0.32
C HIS A 6 -0.73 -28.64 1.21
N PHE A 7 -2.04 -28.88 1.31
CA PHE A 7 -2.96 -28.01 2.06
C PHE A 7 -3.83 -28.82 3.01
N ARG A 8 -3.95 -28.35 4.26
CA ARG A 8 -4.77 -29.03 5.28
C ARG A 8 -6.26 -28.96 4.94
N ASN A 9 -6.70 -27.84 4.39
CA ASN A 9 -8.08 -27.59 3.96
C ASN A 9 -8.12 -26.36 3.02
N LYS A 10 -9.31 -26.00 2.51
CA LYS A 10 -9.48 -24.83 1.64
C LYS A 10 -9.09 -23.51 2.33
N LYS A 11 -9.27 -23.40 3.64
CA LYS A 11 -8.88 -22.19 4.39
C LYS A 11 -7.37 -21.99 4.42
N ASP A 12 -6.64 -23.07 4.66
CA ASP A 12 -5.18 -23.10 4.66
C ASP A 12 -4.62 -22.72 3.28
N LEU A 13 -5.23 -23.21 2.20
CA LEU A 13 -4.88 -22.79 0.84
C LEU A 13 -5.07 -21.28 0.62
N VAL A 14 -6.25 -20.73 0.97
CA VAL A 14 -6.55 -19.30 0.82
C VAL A 14 -5.56 -18.45 1.61
N LEU A 15 -5.27 -18.82 2.86
CA LEU A 15 -4.31 -18.11 3.70
C LEU A 15 -2.89 -18.11 3.09
N GLN A 16 -2.44 -19.23 2.52
CA GLN A 16 -1.14 -19.31 1.86
C GLN A 16 -1.07 -18.48 0.58
N ILE A 17 -2.15 -18.46 -0.21
CA ILE A 17 -2.24 -17.60 -1.40
C ILE A 17 -2.13 -16.13 -1.01
N ILE A 18 -2.89 -15.69 0.00
CA ILE A 18 -2.90 -14.29 0.43
C ILE A 18 -1.52 -13.90 0.98
N LYS A 19 -0.92 -14.74 1.83
CA LYS A 19 0.44 -14.48 2.34
C LYS A 19 1.44 -14.30 1.21
N LYS A 20 1.39 -15.19 0.22
CA LYS A 20 2.25 -15.10 -0.96
C LYS A 20 2.01 -13.83 -1.76
N LEU A 21 0.76 -13.44 -2.00
CA LEU A 21 0.43 -12.19 -2.70
C LEU A 21 1.00 -10.96 -2.00
N TYR A 22 0.89 -10.89 -0.67
CA TYR A 22 1.45 -9.78 0.11
C TYR A 22 2.98 -9.79 0.14
N ASP A 23 3.60 -10.97 0.25
CA ASP A 23 5.07 -11.10 0.22
C ASP A 23 5.62 -10.68 -1.14
N ASP A 24 5.04 -11.17 -2.24
CA ASP A 24 5.41 -10.80 -3.60
C ASP A 24 5.24 -9.28 -3.82
N ALA A 25 4.12 -8.71 -3.38
CA ALA A 25 3.87 -7.26 -3.49
C ALA A 25 4.91 -6.44 -2.70
N ILE A 26 5.28 -6.85 -1.48
CA ILE A 26 6.31 -6.14 -0.73
C ILE A 26 7.67 -6.21 -1.44
N ASP A 27 8.02 -7.36 -2.00
CA ASP A 27 9.30 -7.52 -2.69
C ASP A 27 9.35 -6.73 -4.00
N GLU A 28 8.25 -6.67 -4.76
CA GLU A 28 8.11 -5.75 -5.91
C GLU A 28 8.26 -4.29 -5.47
N GLY A 29 7.56 -3.88 -4.41
CA GLY A 29 7.67 -2.54 -3.86
C GLY A 29 9.11 -2.19 -3.43
N LYS A 30 9.81 -3.12 -2.77
CA LYS A 30 11.24 -2.95 -2.42
C LYS A 30 12.11 -2.72 -3.66
N SER A 31 11.84 -3.43 -4.76
CA SER A 31 12.56 -3.26 -6.02
C SER A 31 12.36 -1.86 -6.60
N VAL A 32 11.13 -1.33 -6.58
CA VAL A 32 10.83 0.05 -7.02
C VAL A 32 11.58 1.07 -6.17
N LEU A 33 11.50 0.92 -4.84
CA LEU A 33 12.11 1.84 -3.87
C LEU A 33 13.64 1.84 -3.91
N ARG A 34 14.27 0.70 -4.25
CA ARG A 34 15.73 0.51 -4.28
C ARG A 34 16.34 0.61 -5.67
N SER A 35 15.56 0.97 -6.68
CA SER A 35 16.09 1.13 -8.03
C SER A 35 17.13 2.26 -8.08
N SER A 36 18.04 2.19 -9.06
CA SER A 36 19.10 3.19 -9.26
C SER A 36 18.61 4.46 -9.96
N LYS A 37 17.30 4.63 -10.16
CA LYS A 37 16.71 5.80 -10.81
C LYS A 37 16.77 7.03 -9.88
N PRO A 38 16.74 8.25 -10.43
CA PRO A 38 16.57 9.46 -9.63
C PRO A 38 15.32 9.37 -8.74
N HIS A 39 15.40 9.94 -7.54
CA HIS A 39 14.34 9.80 -6.55
C HIS A 39 12.97 10.29 -7.02
N ARG A 40 12.91 11.39 -7.79
CA ARG A 40 11.66 11.87 -8.41
C ARG A 40 11.03 10.83 -9.35
N GLN A 41 11.85 10.10 -10.11
CA GLN A 41 11.36 9.04 -10.97
C GLN A 41 10.87 7.85 -10.15
N ARG A 42 11.57 7.51 -9.05
CA ARG A 42 11.11 6.47 -8.12
C ARG A 42 9.78 6.82 -7.45
N VAL A 43 9.50 8.09 -7.19
CA VAL A 43 8.18 8.54 -6.67
C VAL A 43 7.08 8.23 -7.69
N ALA A 44 7.30 8.58 -8.96
CA ALA A 44 6.35 8.28 -10.03
C ALA A 44 6.15 6.77 -10.21
N ASP A 45 7.25 6.00 -10.22
CA ASP A 45 7.19 4.53 -10.32
C ASP A 45 6.46 3.92 -9.12
N LEU A 46 6.66 4.45 -7.91
CA LEU A 46 5.97 4.00 -6.69
C LEU A 46 4.46 4.26 -6.79
N LEU A 47 4.07 5.43 -7.30
CA LEU A 47 2.67 5.77 -7.52
C LEU A 47 2.01 4.84 -8.54
N GLU A 48 2.65 4.65 -9.71
CA GLU A 48 2.15 3.75 -10.76
C GLU A 48 2.05 2.30 -10.26
N TRP A 49 3.06 1.83 -9.52
CA TRP A 49 3.02 0.50 -8.92
C TRP A 49 1.91 0.37 -7.88
N LYS A 50 1.70 1.37 -7.02
CA LYS A 50 0.60 1.37 -6.04
C LYS A 50 -0.76 1.35 -6.72
N ILE A 51 -0.96 2.10 -7.80
CA ILE A 51 -2.19 2.09 -8.58
C ILE A 51 -2.42 0.71 -9.20
N LYS A 52 -1.40 0.11 -9.83
CA LYS A 52 -1.50 -1.24 -10.42
C LYS A 52 -1.88 -2.32 -9.38
N MET A 53 -1.47 -2.15 -8.13
CA MET A 53 -1.86 -3.07 -7.05
C MET A 53 -3.35 -2.98 -6.70
N LEU A 54 -4.00 -1.84 -6.93
CA LEU A 54 -5.45 -1.67 -6.71
C LEU A 54 -6.25 -2.49 -7.72
N ASP A 55 -5.82 -2.51 -8.98
CA ASP A 55 -6.46 -3.31 -10.03
C ASP A 55 -6.42 -4.81 -9.72
N GLN A 56 -5.45 -5.24 -8.91
CA GLN A 56 -5.22 -6.65 -8.56
C GLN A 56 -5.85 -7.07 -7.22
N GLN A 57 -6.16 -6.12 -6.34
CA GLN A 57 -6.71 -6.39 -5.00
C GLN A 57 -8.02 -5.62 -4.82
N THR A 58 -9.15 -6.30 -4.99
CA THR A 58 -10.46 -5.65 -4.85
C THR A 58 -10.86 -5.52 -3.37
N PRO A 59 -11.52 -4.41 -2.97
CA PRO A 59 -12.07 -4.22 -1.61
C PRO A 59 -12.94 -5.35 -1.09
N PRO A 60 -13.85 -5.94 -1.90
CA PRO A 60 -14.67 -7.06 -1.44
C PRO A 60 -13.81 -8.23 -1.00
N MET A 61 -12.70 -8.51 -1.70
CA MET A 61 -11.76 -9.55 -1.28
C MET A 61 -11.21 -9.26 0.13
N LEU A 62 -10.78 -8.03 0.40
CA LEU A 62 -10.22 -7.65 1.71
C LEU A 62 -11.27 -7.67 2.84
N LEU A 63 -12.52 -7.31 2.54
CA LEU A 63 -13.63 -7.38 3.49
C LEU A 63 -14.02 -8.83 3.81
N ASP A 64 -14.18 -9.67 2.78
CA ASP A 64 -14.50 -11.10 2.92
C ASP A 64 -13.41 -11.85 3.70
N ILE A 65 -12.16 -11.39 3.58
CA ILE A 65 -10.99 -11.98 4.25
C ILE A 65 -10.97 -11.68 5.76
N LYS A 66 -11.43 -10.50 6.19
CA LYS A 66 -11.38 -10.07 7.59
C LYS A 66 -12.14 -11.04 8.52
N ASP A 67 -13.27 -11.55 8.04
CA ASP A 67 -14.12 -12.47 8.81
C ASP A 67 -13.64 -13.93 8.77
N TYR A 68 -12.62 -14.22 7.96
CA TYR A 68 -12.22 -15.59 7.64
C TYR A 68 -11.24 -16.22 8.64
N ASP A 69 -10.27 -15.44 9.14
CA ASP A 69 -9.27 -15.88 10.14
C ASP A 69 -8.58 -14.68 10.85
N PRO A 70 -8.66 -14.57 12.19
CA PRO A 70 -7.99 -13.49 12.95
C PRO A 70 -6.47 -13.42 12.77
N SER A 71 -5.80 -14.53 12.43
CA SER A 71 -4.36 -14.55 12.15
C SER A 71 -4.00 -13.75 10.89
N LEU A 72 -4.97 -13.57 9.99
CA LEU A 72 -4.80 -12.82 8.75
C LEU A 72 -4.83 -11.31 9.00
N GLU A 73 -5.71 -10.85 9.91
CA GLU A 73 -5.70 -9.45 10.37
C GLU A 73 -4.33 -9.09 10.96
N LYS A 74 -3.78 -9.96 11.81
CA LYS A 74 -2.44 -9.77 12.38
C LYS A 74 -1.36 -9.74 11.30
N PHE A 75 -1.45 -10.62 10.30
CA PHE A 75 -0.51 -10.66 9.18
C PHE A 75 -0.58 -9.38 8.34
N ILE A 76 -1.78 -8.92 7.97
CA ILE A 76 -1.98 -7.66 7.23
C ILE A 76 -1.43 -6.49 8.02
N LYS A 77 -1.74 -6.36 9.31
CA LYS A 77 -1.18 -5.31 10.18
C LYS A 77 0.35 -5.32 10.22
N GLN A 78 0.96 -6.50 10.29
CA GLN A 78 2.42 -6.64 10.23
C GLN A 78 2.97 -6.16 8.88
N LYS A 79 2.35 -6.57 7.76
CA LYS A 79 2.77 -6.20 6.42
C LYS A 79 2.60 -4.70 6.13
N SER A 80 1.52 -4.10 6.61
CA SER A 80 1.32 -2.65 6.55
C SER A 80 2.39 -1.91 7.35
N SER A 81 2.78 -2.43 8.53
CA SER A 81 3.85 -1.84 9.34
C SER A 81 5.22 -1.93 8.63
N GLU A 82 5.53 -3.07 7.99
CA GLU A 82 6.74 -3.25 7.18
C GLU A 82 6.77 -2.24 6.00
N SER A 83 5.66 -2.12 5.27
CA SER A 83 5.54 -1.18 4.16
C SER A 83 5.70 0.28 4.62
N LEU A 84 5.17 0.63 5.79
CA LEU A 84 5.27 1.97 6.35
C LEU A 84 6.71 2.33 6.73
N LEU A 85 7.48 1.37 7.26
CA LEU A 85 8.91 1.57 7.54
C LEU A 85 9.72 1.79 6.26
N LEU A 86 9.46 1.00 5.22
CA LEU A 86 10.11 1.18 3.91
C LEU A 86 9.79 2.56 3.31
N PHE A 87 8.53 3.00 3.42
CA PHE A 87 8.12 4.31 2.95
C PHE A 87 8.77 5.44 3.75
N LYS A 88 8.88 5.28 5.07
CA LYS A 88 9.59 6.25 5.93
C LYS A 88 11.05 6.43 5.50
N ASP A 89 11.76 5.32 5.26
CA ASP A 89 13.15 5.35 4.81
C ASP A 89 13.26 6.01 3.43
N PHE A 90 12.36 5.66 2.51
CA PHE A 90 12.29 6.28 1.19
C PHE A 90 12.12 7.80 1.26
N ILE A 91 11.19 8.30 2.09
CA ILE A 91 11.00 9.74 2.26
C ILE A 91 12.27 10.40 2.81
N ARG A 92 12.95 9.79 3.79
CA ARG A 92 14.20 10.32 4.35
C ARG A 92 15.27 10.46 3.27
N ASP A 93 15.49 9.43 2.47
CA ASP A 93 16.48 9.46 1.38
C ASP A 93 16.14 10.59 0.39
N GLY A 94 14.86 10.78 0.08
CA GLY A 94 14.41 11.87 -0.80
C GLY A 94 14.52 13.26 -0.18
N GLN A 95 14.56 13.40 1.15
CA GLN A 95 14.87 14.66 1.81
C GLN A 95 16.35 15.04 1.65
N GLU A 96 17.25 14.05 1.69
CA GLU A 96 18.68 14.25 1.46
C GLU A 96 18.95 14.70 0.01
N GLU A 97 18.22 14.11 -0.95
CA GLU A 97 18.27 14.46 -2.37
C GLU A 97 17.49 15.74 -2.73
N GLY A 98 16.81 16.38 -1.78
CA GLY A 98 16.05 17.61 -2.01
C GLY A 98 14.73 17.44 -2.78
N VAL A 99 14.23 16.20 -2.87
CA VAL A 99 12.92 15.89 -3.46
C VAL A 99 11.79 16.17 -2.47
N PHE A 100 11.98 15.80 -1.20
CA PHE A 100 11.03 16.09 -0.13
C PHE A 100 11.50 17.24 0.75
N ARG A 101 10.54 17.99 1.31
CA ARG A 101 10.83 19.10 2.23
C ARG A 101 11.58 18.61 3.48
N LYS A 102 12.74 19.22 3.77
CA LYS A 102 13.63 18.80 4.88
C LYS A 102 12.98 18.90 6.27
N ASN A 103 12.00 19.78 6.42
CA ASN A 103 11.25 19.98 7.67
C ASN A 103 9.98 19.13 7.77
N LEU A 104 9.82 18.11 6.92
CA LEU A 104 8.71 17.16 7.02
C LEU A 104 8.81 16.41 8.35
N ASN A 105 7.79 16.58 9.20
CA ASN A 105 7.69 15.83 10.43
C ASN A 105 7.25 14.39 10.12
N MET A 106 8.20 13.44 10.20
CA MET A 106 7.92 12.04 9.91
C MET A 106 6.89 11.43 10.86
N GLY A 107 6.87 11.83 12.14
CA GLY A 107 5.86 11.34 13.09
C GLY A 107 4.44 11.76 12.68
N PHE A 108 4.28 13.00 12.24
CA PHE A 108 3.00 13.48 11.70
C PHE A 108 2.61 12.75 10.42
N LEU A 109 3.55 12.54 9.50
CA LEU A 109 3.29 11.79 8.26
C LEU A 109 2.78 10.38 8.56
N LEU A 110 3.47 9.65 9.45
CA LEU A 110 3.08 8.30 9.87
C LEU A 110 1.69 8.30 10.55
N HIS A 111 1.39 9.32 11.35
CA HIS A 111 0.09 9.48 11.99
C HIS A 111 -1.03 9.67 10.96
N ILE A 112 -0.84 10.55 9.97
CA ILE A 112 -1.78 10.76 8.87
C ILE A 112 -2.00 9.48 8.05
N PHE A 113 -0.92 8.76 7.73
CA PHE A 113 -0.99 7.46 7.08
C PHE A 113 -1.88 6.47 7.84
N GLN A 114 -1.71 6.41 9.15
CA GLN A 114 -2.47 5.50 9.99
C GLN A 114 -3.96 5.86 10.05
N ILE A 115 -4.29 7.16 10.13
CA ILE A 115 -5.68 7.63 10.08
C ILE A 115 -6.33 7.22 8.76
N LEU A 116 -5.70 7.59 7.64
CA LEU A 116 -6.26 7.35 6.30
C LEU A 116 -6.40 5.84 6.01
N SER A 117 -5.41 5.03 6.39
CA SER A 117 -5.49 3.57 6.23
C SER A 117 -6.62 2.94 7.05
N ASN A 118 -6.97 3.53 8.20
CA ASN A 118 -8.05 3.04 9.05
C ASN A 118 -9.42 3.49 8.56
N SER A 119 -9.54 4.71 8.02
CA SER A 119 -10.80 5.25 7.47
C SER A 119 -11.41 4.33 6.42
N PHE A 120 -10.57 3.61 5.64
CA PHE A 120 -11.03 2.60 4.70
C PHE A 120 -11.96 1.52 5.30
N PHE A 121 -11.71 1.09 6.54
CA PHE A 121 -12.49 0.02 7.18
C PHE A 121 -13.60 0.52 8.10
N SER A 122 -13.63 1.82 8.41
CA SER A 122 -14.49 2.38 9.46
C SER A 122 -15.48 3.42 8.98
N GLU A 123 -15.31 4.00 7.79
CA GLU A 123 -16.12 5.10 7.30
C GLU A 123 -16.94 4.69 6.07
N ASN A 124 -18.14 5.26 5.94
CA ASN A 124 -18.95 5.11 4.73
C ASN A 124 -18.36 5.99 3.62
N LEU A 125 -17.31 5.49 2.98
CA LEU A 125 -16.57 6.19 1.91
C LEU A 125 -17.37 6.27 0.59
N GLU A 126 -18.43 5.48 0.45
CA GLU A 126 -19.30 5.46 -0.75
C GLU A 126 -20.02 6.80 -0.98
N GLN A 127 -20.10 7.67 0.04
CA GLN A 127 -20.64 9.01 -0.11
C GLN A 127 -19.68 10.00 -0.80
N TYR A 128 -18.39 9.66 -0.86
CA TYR A 128 -17.32 10.52 -1.39
C TYR A 128 -16.67 9.96 -2.65
N PHE A 129 -16.65 8.64 -2.81
CA PHE A 129 -15.94 7.96 -3.89
C PHE A 129 -16.83 6.90 -4.53
N GLU A 130 -16.80 6.81 -5.86
CA GLU A 130 -17.56 5.82 -6.63
C GLU A 130 -16.98 4.40 -6.45
N SER A 131 -15.68 4.32 -6.24
CA SER A 131 -14.96 3.08 -5.98
C SER A 131 -13.81 3.26 -4.98
N TYR A 132 -13.31 2.15 -4.45
CA TYR A 132 -12.08 2.17 -3.66
C TYR A 132 -10.85 2.56 -4.47
N GLU A 133 -10.83 2.23 -5.76
CA GLU A 133 -9.74 2.61 -6.63
C GLU A 133 -9.64 4.14 -6.69
N ASP A 134 -10.78 4.83 -6.81
CA ASP A 134 -10.86 6.29 -6.79
C ASP A 134 -10.38 6.85 -5.44
N TYR A 135 -10.81 6.26 -4.33
CA TYR A 135 -10.34 6.65 -2.99
C TYR A 135 -8.82 6.57 -2.86
N ILE A 136 -8.20 5.46 -3.28
CA ILE A 136 -6.76 5.29 -3.13
C ILE A 136 -5.99 6.17 -4.13
N ARG A 137 -6.50 6.40 -5.35
CA ARG A 137 -5.91 7.36 -6.29
C ARG A 137 -5.86 8.76 -5.70
N GLU A 138 -7.00 9.26 -5.21
CA GLU A 138 -7.11 10.57 -4.55
C GLU A 138 -6.21 10.68 -3.32
N TYR A 139 -6.16 9.62 -2.52
CA TYR A 139 -5.25 9.53 -1.37
C TYR A 139 -3.77 9.64 -1.77
N LEU A 140 -3.34 8.91 -2.80
CA LEU A 140 -1.95 8.91 -3.25
C LEU A 140 -1.59 10.25 -3.89
N ASP A 141 -2.50 10.84 -4.66
CA ASP A 141 -2.30 12.16 -5.27
C ASP A 141 -2.20 13.25 -4.19
N PHE A 142 -3.09 13.22 -3.19
CA PHE A 142 -3.00 14.11 -2.03
C PHE A 142 -1.67 13.96 -1.29
N LEU A 143 -1.15 12.73 -1.16
CA LEU A 143 0.09 12.48 -0.46
C LEU A 143 1.32 13.03 -1.20
N PHE A 144 1.42 12.82 -2.51
CA PHE A 144 2.61 13.15 -3.30
C PHE A 144 2.56 14.55 -3.91
N TYR A 145 1.38 15.04 -4.25
CA TYR A 145 1.16 16.32 -4.92
C TYR A 145 0.36 17.31 -4.05
N GLY A 146 -0.22 16.87 -2.93
CA GLY A 146 -1.00 17.75 -2.08
C GLY A 146 -2.30 18.17 -2.77
N LEU A 147 -2.51 19.47 -2.89
CA LEU A 147 -3.68 20.06 -3.56
C LEU A 147 -3.32 20.69 -4.91
N THR A 148 -2.08 20.49 -5.38
CA THR A 148 -1.58 21.08 -6.63
C THR A 148 -1.65 20.04 -7.75
N GLU A 149 -1.84 20.51 -8.99
CA GLU A 149 -1.85 19.63 -10.16
C GLU A 149 -0.56 18.83 -10.26
N ARG A 150 -0.70 17.58 -10.73
CA ARG A 150 0.44 16.76 -11.12
C ARG A 150 1.08 17.42 -12.33
N GLU A 151 2.35 17.83 -12.22
CA GLU A 151 3.12 18.21 -13.41
C GLU A 151 3.22 16.97 -14.31
N ASP A 152 2.37 16.91 -15.33
CA ASP A 152 2.51 15.91 -16.38
C ASP A 152 3.89 16.08 -17.03
N LYS A 153 4.60 14.97 -17.23
CA LYS A 153 5.89 14.97 -17.93
C LYS A 153 5.67 15.59 -19.32
N ALA A 154 6.20 16.80 -19.53
CA ALA A 154 6.40 17.37 -20.85
C ALA A 154 7.44 16.57 -21.65
#